data_AF-A0A7L8XL65-F1
#
_entry.id   AF-A0A7L8XL65-F1
#
_cell.length_a   1.000
_cell.length_b   1.000
_cell.length_c   1.000
_cell.angle_alpha   90.00
_cell.angle_beta   90.00
_cell.angle_gamma   90.00
#
_symmetry.space_group_name_H-M   'P 1'
#
loop_
_entity.id
_entity.type
_entity.pdbx_description
1 polymer ?
#
loop_
_entity_poly.entity_id
_entity_poly.type
_entity_poly.pdbx_seq_one_letter_code
_entity_poly.pdbx_strand_id
1 'polypeptide(L)' 'MIAFNNFPSIFVPLVGLVFPAIAMVSLSLHVQKNKIF' A
#
# COMPACT_ATOMS: atom_id res chain seq x y z
N MET A 1 13.48 29.16 1.66
CA MET A 1 12.03 29.00 1.83
C MET A 1 11.67 27.57 1.48
N ILE A 2 11.56 26.69 2.48
CA ILE A 2 11.28 25.25 2.28
C ILE A 2 9.77 25.05 2.24
N ALA A 3 9.23 24.95 1.02
CA ALA A 3 7.92 24.38 0.80
C ALA A 3 8.01 22.85 1.04
N PHE A 4 7.01 22.25 1.68
CA PHE A 4 6.77 20.80 1.82
C PHE A 4 7.36 20.01 3.02
N ASN A 5 7.60 20.63 4.18
CA ASN A 5 8.14 19.88 5.34
C ASN A 5 7.25 18.74 5.90
N ASN A 6 5.92 18.75 5.67
CA ASN A 6 5.01 17.72 6.20
C ASN A 6 4.51 16.71 5.15
N PHE A 7 4.82 16.91 3.88
CA PHE A 7 4.44 15.98 2.82
C PHE A 7 5.04 14.57 2.99
N PRO A 8 6.36 14.42 3.25
CA PRO A 8 6.95 13.08 3.40
C PRO A 8 6.34 12.31 4.58
N SER A 9 5.94 13.00 5.66
CA SER A 9 5.33 12.35 6.83
C SER A 9 4.02 11.61 6.54
N ILE A 10 3.28 11.99 5.49
CA ILE A 10 2.02 11.35 5.11
C ILE A 10 2.26 10.25 4.07
N PHE A 11 3.17 10.50 3.12
CA PHE A 11 3.49 9.53 2.06
C PHE A 11 4.32 8.35 2.54
N VAL A 12 5.23 8.55 3.50
CA VAL A 12 6.05 7.47 4.07
C VAL A 12 5.18 6.34 4.68
N PRO A 13 4.23 6.60 5.59
CA PRO A 13 3.35 5.55 6.10
C PRO A 13 2.33 5.06 5.06
N LEU A 14 1.87 5.93 4.15
CA LEU A 14 0.91 5.54 3.13
C LEU A 14 1.51 4.54 2.13
N VAL A 15 2.75 4.77 1.68
CA VAL A 15 3.46 3.87 0.74
C VAL A 15 4.15 2.72 1.46
N GLY A 16 4.57 2.91 2.72
CA GLY A 16 5.28 1.90 3.51
C GLY A 16 4.38 0.92 4.25
N LEU A 17 3.14 1.29 4.58
CA LEU A 17 2.23 0.48 5.40
C LEU A 17 0.89 0.23 4.70
N VAL A 18 0.19 1.30 4.31
CA VAL A 18 -1.18 1.19 3.79
C VAL A 18 -1.22 0.55 2.41
N PHE A 19 -0.41 1.05 1.47
CA PHE A 19 -0.34 0.51 0.11
C PHE A 19 0.13 -0.96 0.08
N PRO A 20 1.18 -1.37 0.82
CA PRO A 20 1.60 -2.77 0.91
C PRO A 20 0.55 -3.67 1.55
N ALA A 21 -0.15 -3.21 2.59
CA ALA A 21 -1.23 -3.99 3.22
C ALA A 21 -2.37 -4.26 2.22
N ILE A 22 -2.79 -3.24 1.47
CA ILE A 22 -3.81 -3.39 0.42
C ILE A 22 -3.32 -4.32 -0.69
N ALA A 23 -2.08 -4.16 -1.15
CA ALA A 23 -1.49 -5.01 -2.18
C ALA A 23 -1.43 -6.48 -1.75
N MET A 24 -1.01 -6.77 -0.51
CA MET A 24 -0.95 -8.14 0.03
C MET A 24 -2.33 -8.78 0.10
N VAL A 25 -3.35 -8.05 0.58
CA VAL A 25 -4.73 -8.57 0.64
C VAL A 25 -5.31 -8.77 -0.76
N SER A 26 -5.13 -7.80 -1.66
CA SER A 26 -5.59 -7.90 -3.03
C SER A 26 -4.94 -9.06 -3.78
N LEU A 27 -3.62 -9.22 -3.62
CA LEU A 27 -2.86 -10.32 -4.23
C LEU A 27 -3.27 -11.67 -3.64
N SER A 28 -3.46 -11.75 -2.32
CA SER A 28 -3.95 -12.97 -1.66
C SER A 28 -5.32 -13.38 -2.19
N LEU A 29 -6.28 -12.45 -2.23
CA LEU A 29 -7.61 -12.71 -2.80
C LEU A 29 -7.55 -13.10 -4.28
N HIS A 30 -6.68 -12.46 -5.06
CA HIS A 30 -6.49 -12.80 -6.48
C HIS A 30 -5.93 -14.22 -6.66
N VAL A 31 -4.91 -14.60 -5.89
CA VAL A 31 -4.30 -15.94 -5.95
C VAL A 31 -5.24 -17.02 -5.45
N GLN A 32 -6.03 -16.76 -4.39
CA GLN A 32 -7.05 -17.69 -3.91
C GLN A 32 -8.14 -17.89 -4.98
N LYS A 33 -8.60 -16.82 -5.63
CA LYS A 33 -9.61 -16.90 -6.72
C LYS A 33 -9.11 -17.68 -7.94
N ASN A 34 -7.80 -17.67 -8.21
CA ASN A 34 -7.19 -18.42 -9.32
C ASN A 34 -6.87 -19.89 -8.98
N LYS A 35 -7.01 -20.31 -7.72
CA LYS A 35 -6.74 -21.69 -7.26
C LYS A 35 -8.00 -22.51 -6.96
N ILE A 36 -9.19 -21.90 -7.01
CA ILE A 36 -10.47 -22.58 -6.72
C ILE A 36 -11.09 -23.20 -8.00
N PHE A 37 -10.36 -23.21 -9.12
CA PHE A 37 -10.66 -24.05 -10.30
C PHE A 37 -9.53 -25.06 -10.53
#